data_AF-A0A4Y2VHZ0-F1
#
_entry.id   AF-A0A4Y2VHZ0-F1
#
_cell.length_a   1.000
_cell.length_b   1.000
_cell.length_c   1.000
_cell.angle_alpha   90.00
_cell.angle_beta   90.00
_cell.angle_gamma   90.00
#
_symmetry.space_group_name_H-M   'P 1'
#
loop_
_entity.id
_entity.type
_entity.pdbx_description
1 polymer ?
#
loop_
_entity_poly.entity_id
_entity_poly.type
_entity_poly.pdbx_seq_one_letter_code
_entity_poly.pdbx_strand_id
1 'polypeptide(L)'
;LPVVKKVLAAVRTLDRFGISDRAGAAIVSAALQDVGIISESNVLNVVDRNKIRRGRTKARTTLLSQVIKDYDHDQFGLYFDGRKDRTLSMEDNRSKVIIEEHISLVKEPGSEYIGHVSVNFG
;
A
#
# COMPACT_ATOMS: atom_id res chain seq x y z
N LEU A 1 -12.85 -12.17 22.48
CA LEU A 1 -12.30 -10.98 23.18
C LEU A 1 -12.45 -9.73 22.31
N PRO A 2 -13.38 -8.81 22.64
CA PRO A 2 -13.76 -7.65 21.82
C PRO A 2 -12.65 -6.60 21.64
N VAL A 3 -11.58 -6.64 22.44
CA VAL A 3 -10.45 -5.69 22.38
C VAL A 3 -9.60 -5.87 21.11
N VAL A 4 -9.42 -7.11 20.63
CA VAL A 4 -8.56 -7.40 19.47
C VAL A 4 -9.15 -6.88 18.16
N LYS A 5 -10.49 -6.82 18.05
CA LYS A 5 -11.19 -6.25 16.87
C LYS A 5 -11.03 -4.73 16.78
N LYS A 6 -10.90 -4.01 17.91
CA LYS A 6 -10.81 -2.54 17.94
C LYS A 6 -9.47 -2.00 17.43
N VAL A 7 -8.37 -2.72 17.65
CA VAL A 7 -7.02 -2.29 17.22
C VAL A 7 -6.88 -2.29 15.69
N LEU A 8 -7.57 -3.19 14.98
CA LEU A 8 -7.46 -3.28 13.53
C LEU A 8 -8.06 -2.07 12.80
N ALA A 9 -9.20 -1.56 13.26
CA ALA A 9 -9.84 -0.39 12.67
C ALA A 9 -8.99 0.87 12.86
N ALA A 10 -8.45 1.07 14.06
CA ALA A 10 -7.55 2.18 14.37
C ALA A 10 -6.27 2.13 13.51
N VAL A 11 -5.69 0.94 13.33
CA VAL A 11 -4.48 0.80 12.51
C VAL A 11 -4.73 1.14 11.03
N ARG A 12 -5.88 0.74 10.47
CA ARG A 12 -6.25 1.07 9.08
C ARG A 12 -6.42 2.57 8.88
N THR A 13 -7.04 3.27 9.83
CA THR A 13 -7.19 4.73 9.73
C THR A 13 -5.84 5.43 9.87
N LEU A 14 -4.97 4.96 10.78
CA LEU A 14 -3.61 5.50 10.90
C LEU A 14 -2.80 5.34 9.61
N ASP A 15 -2.90 4.20 8.91
CA ASP A 15 -2.26 4.00 7.60
C ASP A 15 -2.84 4.93 6.53
N ARG A 16 -4.17 5.11 6.49
CA ARG A 16 -4.84 6.01 5.55
C ARG A 16 -4.39 7.46 5.67
N PHE A 17 -4.10 7.92 6.87
CA PHE A 17 -3.64 9.28 7.14
C PHE A 17 -2.11 9.40 7.28
N GLY A 18 -1.35 8.34 7.00
CA GLY A 18 0.12 8.37 7.08
C GLY A 18 0.67 8.66 8.48
N ILE A 19 -0.09 8.35 9.54
CA ILE A 19 0.28 8.69 10.92
C ILE A 19 1.43 7.80 11.40
N SER A 20 2.41 8.38 12.08
CA SER A 20 3.53 7.62 12.66
C SER A 20 3.07 6.68 13.77
N ASP A 21 3.80 5.57 14.01
CA ASP A 21 3.44 4.62 15.09
C ASP A 21 3.38 5.28 16.46
N ARG A 22 4.25 6.28 16.71
CA ARG A 22 4.33 6.98 17.99
C ARG A 22 3.14 7.93 18.18
N ALA A 23 2.78 8.68 17.15
CA ALA A 23 1.60 9.55 17.17
C ALA A 23 0.32 8.71 17.29
N GLY A 24 0.22 7.62 16.53
CA GLY A 24 -0.91 6.70 16.61
C GLY A 24 -1.08 6.07 18.00
N ALA A 25 0.02 5.69 18.64
CA ALA A 25 0.01 5.18 20.01
C ALA A 25 -0.54 6.21 21.02
N ALA A 26 -0.12 7.48 20.90
CA ALA A 26 -0.62 8.57 21.75
C ALA A 26 -2.11 8.82 21.53
N ILE A 27 -2.56 8.95 20.27
CA ILE A 27 -3.97 9.19 19.91
C ILE A 27 -4.86 8.06 20.45
N VAL A 28 -4.49 6.81 20.20
CA VAL A 28 -5.28 5.65 20.64
C VAL A 28 -5.28 5.53 22.16
N SER A 29 -4.14 5.77 22.82
CA SER A 29 -4.07 5.73 24.29
C SER A 29 -4.90 6.83 24.95
N ALA A 30 -4.87 8.06 24.40
CA ALA A 30 -5.70 9.16 24.88
C ALA A 30 -7.20 8.85 24.70
N ALA A 31 -7.61 8.40 23.52
CA ALA A 31 -9.00 8.01 23.27
C ALA A 31 -9.47 6.88 24.20
N LEU A 32 -8.58 5.93 24.54
CA LEU A 32 -8.88 4.84 25.47
C LEU A 32 -8.96 5.29 26.93
N GLN A 33 -8.22 6.34 27.32
CA GLN A 33 -8.37 7.00 28.62
C GLN A 33 -9.72 7.74 28.69
N ASP A 34 -10.08 8.49 27.66
CA ASP A 34 -11.35 9.25 27.59
C ASP A 34 -12.58 8.33 27.74
N VAL A 35 -12.54 7.13 27.16
CA VAL A 35 -13.63 6.14 27.31
C VAL A 35 -13.52 5.25 28.55
N GLY A 36 -12.56 5.52 29.45
CA GLY A 36 -12.40 4.82 30.73
C GLY A 36 -11.87 3.39 30.63
N ILE A 37 -11.27 2.99 29.50
CA ILE A 37 -10.67 1.65 29.33
C ILE A 37 -9.27 1.60 29.96
N ILE A 38 -8.57 2.72 29.97
CA ILE A 38 -7.27 2.91 30.62
C ILE A 38 -7.48 3.95 31.74
N SER A 39 -6.86 3.69 32.89
CA SER A 39 -6.72 4.67 33.97
C SER A 39 -5.25 4.75 34.38
N GLU A 40 -4.89 5.77 35.16
CA GLU A 40 -3.54 5.87 35.74
C GLU A 40 -3.18 4.64 36.59
N SER A 41 -4.17 4.03 37.23
CA SER A 41 -4.02 2.81 38.04
C SER A 41 -4.05 1.51 37.23
N ASN A 42 -4.51 1.52 35.97
CA ASN A 42 -4.65 0.33 35.13
C ASN A 42 -4.03 0.55 33.74
N VAL A 43 -2.73 0.26 33.65
CA VAL A 43 -1.92 0.44 32.44
C VAL A 43 -1.88 -0.76 31.50
N LEU A 44 -2.61 -1.84 31.79
CA LEU A 44 -2.55 -3.09 31.01
C LEU A 44 -2.92 -2.88 29.52
N ASN A 45 -3.88 -1.99 29.28
CA ASN A 45 -4.44 -1.72 27.96
C ASN A 45 -3.78 -0.53 27.23
N VAL A 46 -2.72 0.08 27.79
CA VAL A 46 -1.99 1.19 27.16
C VAL A 46 -1.47 0.77 25.80
N VAL A 47 -1.70 1.61 24.78
CA VAL A 47 -1.27 1.34 23.41
C VAL A 47 0.08 1.98 23.18
N ASP A 48 1.12 1.16 23.17
CA ASP A 48 2.47 1.59 22.83
C ASP A 48 2.75 1.51 21.32
N ARG A 49 3.89 2.09 20.90
CA ARG A 49 4.38 2.08 19.52
C ARG A 49 4.47 0.65 18.94
N ASN A 50 4.94 -0.32 19.72
CA ASN A 50 5.07 -1.71 19.28
C ASN A 50 3.71 -2.40 19.10
N LYS A 51 2.70 -2.06 19.90
CA LYS A 51 1.31 -2.55 19.72
C LYS A 51 0.74 -2.05 18.39
N ILE A 52 0.96 -0.77 18.04
CA ILE A 52 0.57 -0.23 16.72
C ILE A 52 1.31 -0.94 15.59
N ARG A 53 2.64 -1.06 15.69
CA ARG A 53 3.47 -1.74 14.68
C ARG A 53 3.04 -3.18 14.45
N ARG A 54 2.80 -3.95 15.52
CA ARG A 54 2.28 -5.33 15.43
C ARG A 54 0.90 -5.36 14.79
N GLY A 55 0.02 -4.42 15.16
CA GLY A 55 -1.29 -4.26 14.54
C GLY A 55 -1.19 -4.00 13.03
N ARG A 56 -0.28 -3.13 12.60
CA ARG A 56 0.02 -2.83 11.18
C ARG A 56 0.50 -4.06 10.44
N THR A 57 1.50 -4.76 10.96
CA THR A 57 2.00 -6.00 10.35
C THR A 57 0.87 -7.01 10.20
N LYS A 58 0.09 -7.26 11.25
CA LYS A 58 -1.03 -8.22 11.19
C LYS A 58 -2.09 -7.80 10.16
N ALA A 59 -2.45 -6.51 10.13
CA ALA A 59 -3.41 -5.98 9.17
C ALA A 59 -2.95 -6.19 7.72
N ARG A 60 -1.68 -5.91 7.43
CA ARG A 60 -1.08 -6.09 6.10
C ARG A 60 -0.97 -7.55 5.72
N THR A 61 -0.51 -8.43 6.62
CA THR A 61 -0.45 -9.87 6.34
C THR A 61 -1.83 -10.46 6.06
N THR A 62 -2.87 -10.06 6.81
CA THR A 62 -4.25 -10.48 6.52
C THR A 62 -4.72 -10.00 5.15
N LEU A 63 -4.46 -8.74 4.81
CA LEU A 63 -4.79 -8.21 3.48
C LEU A 63 -4.04 -8.96 2.37
N LEU A 64 -2.73 -9.18 2.51
CA LEU A 64 -1.93 -9.93 1.54
C LEU A 64 -2.44 -11.37 1.38
N SER A 65 -2.80 -12.05 2.47
CA SER A 65 -3.35 -13.41 2.39
C SER A 65 -4.72 -13.47 1.71
N GLN A 66 -5.52 -12.40 1.81
CA GLN A 66 -6.80 -12.29 1.12
C GLN A 66 -6.58 -12.05 -0.38
N VAL A 67 -5.73 -11.07 -0.70
CA VAL A 67 -5.25 -10.77 -2.05
C VAL A 67 -4.79 -12.07 -2.71
N ILE A 68 -3.81 -12.79 -2.14
CA ILE A 68 -3.25 -14.02 -2.74
C ILE A 68 -4.32 -15.07 -3.05
N LYS A 69 -5.37 -15.21 -2.23
CA LYS A 69 -6.47 -16.16 -2.49
C LYS A 69 -7.37 -15.73 -3.66
N ASP A 70 -7.47 -14.43 -3.89
CA ASP A 70 -8.27 -13.88 -4.99
C ASP A 70 -7.51 -13.94 -6.34
N TYR A 71 -6.17 -14.11 -6.33
CA TYR A 71 -5.30 -14.11 -7.51
C TYR A 71 -4.88 -15.51 -8.02
N ASP A 72 -5.64 -16.57 -7.72
CA ASP A 72 -5.24 -17.94 -8.05
C ASP A 72 -4.99 -18.19 -9.55
N HIS A 73 -5.55 -17.39 -10.49
CA HIS A 73 -5.54 -17.77 -11.92
C HIS A 73 -5.09 -16.74 -12.99
N ASP A 74 -4.82 -15.47 -12.67
CA ASP A 74 -4.36 -14.51 -13.70
C ASP A 74 -3.53 -13.38 -13.06
N GLN A 75 -2.26 -13.65 -12.74
CA GLN A 75 -1.38 -12.59 -12.25
C GLN A 75 -0.81 -11.83 -13.46
N PHE A 76 -1.07 -10.53 -13.55
CA PHE A 76 -0.42 -9.67 -14.53
C PHE A 76 0.84 -9.04 -13.94
N GLY A 77 1.99 -9.25 -14.60
CA GLY A 77 3.25 -8.57 -14.35
C GLY A 77 3.47 -7.44 -15.34
N LEU A 78 3.95 -6.30 -14.85
CA LEU A 78 4.51 -5.24 -15.67
C LEU A 78 6.02 -5.44 -15.76
N TYR A 79 6.54 -5.57 -16.98
CA TYR A 79 7.95 -5.78 -17.24
C TYR A 79 8.48 -4.70 -18.19
N PHE A 80 9.65 -4.14 -17.87
CA PHE A 80 10.41 -3.37 -18.84
C PHE A 80 11.14 -4.38 -19.75
N ASP A 81 10.88 -4.36 -21.05
CA ASP A 81 11.60 -5.22 -22.01
C ASP A 81 12.93 -4.59 -22.50
N GLY A 82 13.28 -3.43 -21.92
CA GLY A 82 14.49 -2.68 -22.24
C GLY A 82 14.40 -1.88 -23.54
N ARG A 83 13.30 -1.96 -24.29
CA ARG A 83 13.09 -1.13 -25.47
C ARG A 83 12.76 0.31 -25.07
N LYS A 84 13.28 1.23 -25.88
CA LYS A 84 13.03 2.66 -25.76
C LYS A 84 12.53 3.16 -27.11
N ASP A 85 11.26 3.51 -27.17
CA ASP A 85 10.62 3.97 -28.39
C ASP A 85 10.91 5.45 -28.57
N ARG A 86 11.37 5.82 -29.78
CA ARG A 86 11.70 7.20 -30.14
C ARG A 86 10.59 7.74 -31.03
N THR A 87 9.76 8.60 -30.48
CA THR A 87 8.65 9.22 -31.21
C THR A 87 9.02 10.65 -31.58
N LEU A 88 8.81 11.02 -32.84
CA LEU A 88 9.00 12.39 -33.34
C LEU A 88 7.71 13.18 -33.05
N SER A 89 7.77 14.15 -32.16
CA SER A 89 6.67 15.08 -31.89
C SER A 89 6.95 16.46 -32.48
N MET A 90 5.90 17.18 -32.86
CA MET A 90 5.97 18.56 -33.32
C MET A 90 5.38 19.46 -32.22
N GLU A 91 6.21 20.34 -31.68
CA GLU A 91 5.82 21.32 -30.66
C GLU A 91 6.31 22.69 -31.15
N ASP A 92 5.42 23.69 -31.26
CA ASP A 92 5.74 25.04 -31.76
C ASP A 92 6.54 25.07 -33.07
N ASN A 93 6.14 24.24 -34.05
CA ASN A 93 6.80 24.12 -35.36
C ASN A 93 8.28 23.69 -35.29
N ARG A 94 8.70 23.11 -34.16
CA ARG A 94 10.01 22.47 -33.95
C ARG A 94 9.81 20.98 -33.74
N SER A 95 10.63 20.18 -34.41
CA SER A 95 10.66 18.73 -34.20
C SER A 95 11.40 18.40 -32.91
N LYS A 96 10.76 17.65 -32.01
CA LYS A 96 11.34 17.11 -30.79
C LYS A 96 11.29 15.59 -30.84
N VAL A 97 12.36 14.93 -30.40
CA VAL A 97 12.37 13.48 -30.23
C VAL A 97 12.07 13.17 -28.78
N ILE A 98 10.98 12.46 -28.53
CA ILE A 98 10.60 11.94 -27.23
C ILE A 98 11.06 10.48 -27.18
N ILE A 99 11.68 10.09 -26.06
CA ILE A 99 12.12 8.71 -25.82
C ILE A 99 11.29 8.18 -24.65
N GLU A 100 10.49 7.15 -24.91
CA GLU A 100 9.61 6.53 -23.91
C GLU A 100 10.04 5.09 -23.64
N GLU A 101 9.91 4.65 -22.40
CA GLU A 101 10.17 3.26 -22.05
C GLU A 101 8.96 2.38 -22.41
N HIS A 102 9.25 1.24 -23.05
CA HIS A 102 8.23 0.26 -23.40
C HIS A 102 7.98 -0.67 -22.21
N ILE A 103 6.75 -0.68 -21.70
CA ILE A 103 6.34 -1.53 -20.58
C ILE A 103 5.42 -2.63 -21.10
N SER A 104 5.89 -3.88 -21.03
CA SER A 104 5.12 -5.07 -21.40
C SER A 104 4.22 -5.51 -20.24
N LEU A 105 2.95 -5.79 -20.55
CA LEU A 105 2.02 -6.48 -19.69
C LEU A 105 2.06 -7.97 -20.01
N VAL A 106 2.28 -8.79 -19.00
CA VAL A 106 2.53 -10.22 -19.15
C VAL A 106 1.70 -10.98 -18.12
N LYS A 107 1.11 -12.11 -18.49
CA LYS A 107 0.39 -13.00 -17.58
C LYS A 107 1.32 -14.09 -17.05
N GLU A 108 1.22 -14.37 -15.75
CA GLU A 108 1.97 -15.40 -15.03
C GLU A 108 1.02 -16.48 -14.45
N PRO A 109 1.50 -17.73 -14.31
CA PRO A 109 2.86 -18.20 -14.63
C PRO A 109 3.04 -18.53 -16.12
N GLY A 110 4.24 -18.29 -16.66
CA GLY A 110 4.63 -18.65 -18.03
C GLY A 110 4.98 -17.46 -18.91
N SER A 111 4.97 -16.26 -18.34
CA SER A 111 5.31 -15.00 -19.02
C SER A 111 4.61 -14.82 -20.37
N GLU A 112 3.30 -15.09 -20.45
CA GLU A 112 2.49 -14.92 -21.66
C GLU A 112 2.30 -13.43 -21.96
N TYR A 113 2.76 -12.97 -23.13
CA TYR A 113 2.62 -11.57 -23.53
C TYR A 113 1.16 -11.21 -23.78
N ILE A 114 0.65 -10.22 -23.04
CA ILE A 114 -0.74 -9.73 -23.14
C ILE A 114 -0.82 -8.43 -23.94
N GLY A 115 0.18 -7.56 -23.79
CA GLY A 115 0.23 -6.27 -24.47
C GLY A 115 1.35 -5.38 -23.96
N HIS A 116 1.32 -4.11 -24.34
CA HIS A 116 2.25 -3.12 -23.83
C HIS A 116 1.54 -1.80 -23.53
N VAL A 117 2.18 -0.98 -22.70
CA VAL A 117 1.76 0.36 -22.32
C VAL A 117 2.89 1.32 -22.65
N SER A 118 2.58 2.35 -23.44
CA SER A 118 3.45 3.51 -23.64
C SER A 118 3.15 4.56 -22.57
N VAL A 119 4.18 5.03 -21.88
CA VAL A 119 4.03 6.05 -20.84
C VAL A 119 4.29 7.41 -21.46
N ASN A 120 3.22 8.13 -21.78
CA ASN A 120 3.31 9.52 -22.22
C ASN A 120 3.71 10.39 -21.01
N PHE A 121 4.95 10.86 -20.98
CA PHE A 121 5.34 11.95 -20.07
C PHE A 121 4.85 13.26 -20.67
N GLY A 122 3.67 13.71 -20.22
CA GLY A 122 3.12 15.03 -20.56
C GLY A 122 3.98 16.19 -20.08
#